data_AF-A0AA47EWZ2-F1
#
_entry.id   AF-A0AA47EWZ2-F1
#
_cell.length_a   1.000
_cell.length_b   1.000
_cell.length_c   1.000
_cell.angle_alpha   90.00
_cell.angle_beta   90.00
_cell.angle_gamma   90.00
#
_symmetry.space_group_name_H-M   'P 1'
#
loop_
_entity.id
_entity.type
_entity.pdbx_description
1 polymer ?
#
loop_
_entity_poly.entity_id
_entity_poly.type
_entity_poly.pdbx_seq_one_letter_code
_entity_poly.pdbx_strand_id
1 'polypeptide(L)'
;MKTSLLTLLVVVAAGVCAPASAQRVDSKRLHAAATGPTIAAGRTSFRLIPGAVVRLADGAPATTAARAVPASQTTTDAPVARFDRYAIYLDAGTAARTAAAVPAGQAPRVAAALETRSGQLILLGSSIKLFNTTPAIAGALATRTGGTLVYASAIDGSAMIGYGSVATALDNCKQLQGSKGVGAIMPEVIPRAARPL
;
A
#
# COMPACT_ATOMS: atom_id res chain seq x y z
N MET A 1 47.02 -2.66 56.96
CA MET A 1 46.62 -3.83 56.13
C MET A 1 45.09 -3.75 55.98
N LYS A 2 44.54 -3.18 54.89
CA LYS A 2 44.11 -3.87 53.64
C LYS A 2 43.14 -5.03 53.97
N THR A 3 41.82 -4.99 53.71
CA THR A 3 41.12 -4.98 52.40
C THR A 3 39.60 -4.86 52.68
N SER A 4 38.85 -3.86 52.18
CA SER A 4 38.08 -3.81 50.91
C SER A 4 37.42 -5.11 50.43
N LEU A 5 36.08 -5.13 50.38
CA LEU A 5 35.35 -5.68 49.23
C LEU A 5 33.93 -5.11 49.14
N LEU A 6 33.71 -4.16 48.21
CA LEU A 6 32.40 -3.72 47.76
C LEU A 6 31.80 -4.79 46.83
N THR A 7 30.62 -5.26 47.16
CA THR A 7 29.80 -6.15 46.32
C THR A 7 29.06 -5.30 45.28
N LEU A 8 29.53 -5.36 44.03
CA LEU A 8 28.89 -4.72 42.87
C LEU A 8 27.78 -5.64 42.32
N LEU A 9 26.53 -5.22 42.47
CA LEU A 9 25.35 -5.90 41.94
C LEU A 9 25.21 -5.62 40.43
N VAL A 10 25.65 -6.55 39.58
CA VAL A 10 25.45 -6.47 38.12
C VAL A 10 24.04 -6.98 37.80
N VAL A 11 23.11 -6.07 37.57
CA VAL A 11 21.80 -6.37 36.98
C VAL A 11 22.00 -6.60 35.48
N VAL A 12 22.05 -7.86 35.05
CA VAL A 12 21.94 -8.22 33.63
C VAL A 12 20.48 -8.07 33.23
N ALA A 13 20.12 -6.91 32.68
CA ALA A 13 18.86 -6.74 31.98
C ALA A 13 18.94 -7.51 30.66
N ALA A 14 18.45 -8.76 30.66
CA ALA A 14 18.10 -9.47 29.44
C ALA A 14 16.90 -8.76 28.80
N GLY A 15 17.18 -7.68 28.06
CA GLY A 15 16.22 -7.03 27.20
C GLY A 15 15.82 -8.00 26.11
N VAL A 16 14.73 -8.72 26.34
CA VAL A 16 14.05 -9.52 25.32
C VAL A 16 13.61 -8.53 24.25
N CYS A 17 14.39 -8.42 23.17
CA CYS A 17 13.93 -7.80 21.94
C CYS A 17 12.68 -8.57 21.53
N ALA A 18 11.49 -8.01 21.79
CA ALA A 18 10.26 -8.51 21.19
C ALA A 18 10.50 -8.55 19.68
N PRO A 19 10.16 -9.65 18.99
CA PRO A 19 10.38 -9.72 17.56
C PRO A 19 9.60 -8.57 16.94
N ALA A 20 10.31 -7.70 16.22
CA ALA A 20 9.68 -6.78 15.28
C ALA A 20 8.67 -7.62 14.50
N SER A 21 7.39 -7.31 14.63
CA SER A 21 6.30 -8.02 13.98
C SER A 21 6.70 -8.26 12.53
N ALA A 22 7.09 -9.51 12.23
CA ALA A 22 7.76 -9.84 10.99
C ALA A 22 6.79 -9.50 9.88
N GLN A 23 7.09 -8.43 9.15
CA GLN A 23 6.26 -7.98 8.06
C GLN A 23 6.35 -9.07 7.00
N ARG A 24 5.37 -9.98 7.01
CA ARG A 24 5.37 -11.14 6.12
C ARG A 24 5.22 -10.62 4.71
N VAL A 25 6.22 -10.88 3.86
CA VAL A 25 6.19 -10.57 2.44
C VAL A 25 6.73 -11.79 1.71
N ASP A 26 5.86 -12.52 1.05
CA ASP A 26 6.23 -13.60 0.13
C ASP A 26 6.57 -12.98 -1.24
N SER A 27 7.78 -12.41 -1.32
CA SER A 27 8.24 -11.70 -2.52
C SER A 27 8.22 -12.61 -3.75
N LYS A 28 8.51 -13.90 -3.59
CA LYS A 28 8.50 -14.86 -4.71
C LYS A 28 7.10 -15.00 -5.31
N ARG A 29 6.07 -15.18 -4.46
CA ARG A 29 4.68 -15.26 -4.93
C ARG A 29 4.18 -13.95 -5.52
N LEU A 30 4.56 -12.81 -4.92
CA LEU A 30 4.20 -11.50 -5.47
C LEU A 30 4.83 -11.25 -6.85
N HIS A 31 6.12 -11.57 -7.02
CA HIS A 31 6.80 -11.45 -8.31
C HIS A 31 6.18 -12.36 -9.37
N ALA A 32 5.85 -13.61 -9.01
CA ALA A 32 5.19 -14.55 -9.92
C ALA A 32 3.79 -14.07 -10.34
N ALA A 33 3.06 -13.40 -9.44
CA ALA A 33 1.72 -12.88 -9.71
C ALA A 33 1.73 -11.49 -10.35
N ALA A 34 2.85 -10.77 -10.36
CA ALA A 34 3.00 -9.47 -11.01
C ALA A 34 3.08 -9.64 -12.53
N THR A 35 1.99 -10.04 -13.17
CA THR A 35 1.90 -10.26 -14.62
C THR A 35 1.10 -9.16 -15.34
N GLY A 36 0.60 -8.18 -14.60
CA GLY A 36 -0.26 -7.11 -15.11
C GLY A 36 0.47 -6.07 -15.93
N PRO A 37 -0.28 -5.08 -16.46
CA PRO A 37 0.30 -3.99 -17.21
C PRO A 37 1.23 -3.17 -16.33
N THR A 38 2.28 -2.62 -16.96
CA THR A 38 3.19 -1.68 -16.34
C THR A 38 2.67 -0.26 -16.51
N ILE A 39 2.65 0.52 -15.43
CA ILE A 39 2.31 1.94 -15.41
C ILE A 39 3.58 2.72 -15.15
N ALA A 40 3.96 3.59 -16.10
CA ALA A 40 5.05 4.54 -15.88
C ALA A 40 4.54 5.76 -15.11
N ALA A 41 5.34 6.22 -14.16
CA ALA A 41 5.07 7.39 -13.32
C ALA A 41 6.37 8.19 -13.16
N GLY A 42 6.61 9.12 -14.09
CA GLY A 42 7.90 9.81 -14.17
C GLY A 42 9.05 8.83 -14.37
N ARG A 43 9.96 8.75 -13.39
CA ARG A 43 11.14 7.85 -13.43
C ARG A 43 10.91 6.46 -12.83
N THR A 44 9.76 6.24 -12.20
CA THR A 44 9.39 4.94 -11.63
C THR A 44 8.36 4.25 -12.52
N SER A 45 8.32 2.93 -12.44
CA SER A 45 7.24 2.17 -13.07
C SER A 45 6.73 1.10 -12.13
N PHE A 46 5.43 0.84 -12.21
CA PHE A 46 4.73 -0.10 -11.34
C PHE A 46 4.10 -1.18 -12.20
N ARG A 47 4.42 -2.45 -11.92
CA ARG A 47 3.79 -3.60 -12.54
C ARG A 47 2.65 -4.07 -11.66
N LEU A 48 1.41 -4.02 -12.16
CA LEU A 48 0.25 -4.48 -11.40
C LEU A 48 0.31 -5.98 -11.12
N ILE A 49 -0.30 -6.39 -10.01
CA ILE A 49 -0.54 -7.78 -9.65
C ILE A 49 -2.01 -8.09 -9.91
N PRO A 50 -2.38 -8.67 -11.06
CA PRO A 50 -3.77 -8.97 -11.39
C PRO A 50 -4.37 -9.95 -10.38
N GLY A 51 -5.64 -9.74 -10.04
CA GLY A 51 -6.36 -10.62 -9.10
C GLY A 51 -5.90 -10.51 -7.64
N ALA A 52 -4.93 -9.66 -7.32
CA ALA A 52 -4.58 -9.37 -5.94
C ALA A 52 -5.73 -8.64 -5.24
N VAL A 53 -6.15 -9.17 -4.09
CA VAL A 53 -7.16 -8.54 -3.25
C VAL A 53 -6.45 -7.81 -2.11
N VAL A 54 -6.60 -6.49 -2.06
CA VAL A 54 -6.08 -5.66 -0.97
C VAL A 54 -7.20 -5.41 0.02
N ARG A 55 -6.96 -5.77 1.28
CA ARG A 55 -7.93 -5.60 2.39
C ARG A 55 -7.32 -4.80 3.51
N LEU A 56 -8.15 -4.11 4.27
CA LEU A 56 -7.72 -3.62 5.56
C LEU A 56 -7.52 -4.83 6.48
N ALA A 57 -6.33 -4.96 7.07
CA ALA A 57 -6.09 -5.88 8.16
C ALA A 57 -6.77 -5.27 9.38
N ASP A 58 -7.85 -5.89 9.86
CA ASP A 58 -8.55 -5.41 11.05
C ASP A 58 -7.56 -5.16 12.20
N GLY A 59 -7.62 -3.95 12.74
CA GLY A 59 -6.76 -3.49 13.82
C GLY A 59 -7.14 -4.15 15.14
N ALA A 60 -6.82 -5.42 15.31
CA ALA A 60 -6.52 -5.93 16.64
C ALA A 60 -5.00 -5.82 16.83
N PRO A 61 -4.49 -5.01 17.78
CA PRO A 61 -3.13 -5.24 18.25
C PRO A 61 -3.05 -6.71 18.67
N ALA A 62 -1.95 -7.38 18.34
CA ALA A 62 -1.65 -8.68 18.92
C ALA A 62 -1.32 -8.47 20.41
N THR A 63 -2.33 -8.13 21.22
CA THR A 63 -2.27 -8.27 22.65
C THR A 63 -2.17 -9.75 22.93
N THR A 64 -1.03 -10.10 23.50
CA THR A 64 -0.69 -11.36 24.14
C THR A 64 -1.88 -12.00 24.85
N ALA A 65 -2.53 -12.92 24.15
CA ALA A 65 -3.00 -14.16 24.74
C ALA A 65 -2.68 -15.24 23.71
N ALA A 66 -1.76 -16.13 24.07
CA ALA A 66 -1.54 -17.38 23.38
C ALA A 66 -2.84 -18.19 23.43
N ARG A 67 -3.78 -17.90 22.54
CA ARG A 67 -4.83 -18.83 22.19
C ARG A 67 -4.24 -19.67 21.07
N ALA A 68 -3.85 -20.89 21.42
CA ALA A 68 -3.49 -21.91 20.45
C ALA A 68 -4.57 -21.94 19.38
N VAL A 69 -4.26 -21.36 18.21
CA VAL A 69 -5.08 -21.54 17.02
C VAL A 69 -4.87 -23.00 16.63
N PRO A 70 -5.92 -23.82 16.53
CA PRO A 70 -5.75 -25.20 16.10
C PRO A 70 -5.04 -25.20 14.75
N ALA A 71 -4.02 -26.04 14.64
CA ALA A 71 -3.21 -26.25 13.45
C ALA A 71 -4.09 -26.83 12.32
N SER A 72 -4.87 -25.97 11.67
CA SER A 72 -5.68 -26.27 10.49
C SER A 72 -6.08 -24.99 9.74
N GLN A 73 -5.27 -23.93 9.81
CA GLN A 73 -5.32 -22.90 8.77
C GLN A 73 -4.46 -23.40 7.61
N THR A 74 -5.09 -24.06 6.66
CA THR A 74 -4.48 -24.37 5.36
C THR A 74 -3.76 -23.14 4.82
N THR A 75 -2.50 -23.32 4.40
CA THR A 75 -1.57 -22.31 3.85
C THR A 75 -2.17 -21.40 2.77
N THR A 76 -3.30 -21.79 2.21
CA THR A 76 -4.07 -21.11 1.16
C THR A 76 -4.75 -19.81 1.61
N ASP A 77 -5.08 -19.61 2.90
CA ASP A 77 -5.85 -18.43 3.36
C ASP A 77 -5.00 -17.34 4.06
N ALA A 78 -3.68 -17.55 4.14
CA ALA A 78 -2.77 -16.56 4.73
C ALA A 78 -2.46 -15.43 3.71
N PRO A 79 -2.40 -14.15 4.14
CA PRO A 79 -1.97 -13.09 3.25
C PRO A 79 -0.54 -13.35 2.77
N VAL A 80 -0.32 -13.09 1.48
CA VAL A 80 1.01 -13.18 0.86
C VAL A 80 1.87 -11.99 1.24
N ALA A 81 1.26 -10.87 1.62
CA ALA A 81 1.97 -9.73 2.17
C ALA A 81 1.12 -8.90 3.13
N ARG A 82 1.80 -8.21 4.04
CA ARG A 82 1.26 -7.07 4.78
C ARG A 82 2.00 -5.79 4.42
N PHE A 83 1.24 -4.75 4.13
CA PHE A 83 1.71 -3.40 3.87
C PHE A 83 0.99 -2.48 4.85
N ASP A 84 1.65 -2.16 5.96
CA ASP A 84 1.05 -1.40 7.06
C ASP A 84 -0.30 -2.01 7.51
N ARG A 85 -1.40 -1.25 7.46
CA ARG A 85 -2.76 -1.72 7.76
C ARG A 85 -3.41 -2.55 6.65
N TYR A 86 -2.71 -2.85 5.55
CA TYR A 86 -3.27 -3.61 4.44
C TYR A 86 -2.71 -5.04 4.37
N ALA A 87 -3.59 -6.00 4.12
CA ALA A 87 -3.25 -7.39 3.81
C ALA A 87 -3.53 -7.68 2.33
N ILE A 88 -2.59 -8.36 1.68
CA ILE A 88 -2.63 -8.69 0.26
C ILE A 88 -2.81 -10.20 0.12
N TYR A 89 -3.80 -10.60 -0.66
CA TYR A 89 -4.14 -12.00 -0.95
C TYR A 89 -4.01 -12.27 -2.45
N LEU A 90 -3.49 -13.45 -2.80
CA LEU A 90 -3.45 -13.98 -4.16
C LEU A 90 -4.31 -15.24 -4.17
N ASP A 91 -5.15 -15.39 -5.19
CA ASP A 91 -6.11 -16.48 -5.38
C ASP A 91 -7.38 -16.37 -4.51
N ALA A 92 -8.53 -16.16 -5.17
CA ALA A 92 -9.77 -15.66 -4.58
C ALA A 92 -10.89 -16.71 -4.44
N GLY A 93 -10.60 -18.00 -4.55
CA GLY A 93 -11.64 -19.05 -4.46
C GLY A 93 -12.25 -19.23 -3.06
N THR A 94 -11.49 -18.93 -2.00
CA THR A 94 -11.87 -19.27 -0.61
C THR A 94 -11.78 -18.07 0.32
N ALA A 95 -10.72 -17.27 0.22
CA ALA A 95 -10.55 -16.04 1.00
C ALA A 95 -11.61 -14.97 0.69
N ALA A 96 -12.29 -15.03 -0.47
CA ALA A 96 -13.37 -14.13 -0.85
C ALA A 96 -14.66 -14.34 -0.05
N ARG A 97 -14.92 -15.56 0.44
CA ARG A 97 -16.18 -15.90 1.13
C ARG A 97 -16.23 -15.43 2.59
N THR A 98 -15.08 -15.27 3.24
CA THR A 98 -15.00 -14.82 4.65
C THR A 98 -14.85 -13.29 4.80
N ALA A 99 -14.77 -12.54 3.70
CA ALA A 99 -14.42 -11.11 3.69
C ALA A 99 -15.43 -10.22 2.96
N ALA A 100 -16.70 -10.63 2.96
CA ALA A 100 -17.82 -9.90 2.38
C ALA A 100 -18.22 -8.65 3.19
N ALA A 101 -17.26 -7.81 3.57
CA ALA A 101 -17.48 -6.49 4.17
C ALA A 101 -16.98 -5.33 3.28
N VAL A 102 -16.65 -5.61 2.02
CA VAL A 102 -16.71 -4.59 0.95
C VAL A 102 -17.98 -4.88 0.17
N PRO A 103 -18.95 -3.95 0.09
CA PRO A 103 -20.20 -4.18 -0.61
C PRO A 103 -19.94 -4.71 -2.03
N ALA A 104 -20.54 -5.85 -2.36
CA ALA A 104 -20.53 -6.39 -3.71
C ALA A 104 -21.11 -5.33 -4.66
N GLY A 105 -20.24 -4.72 -5.48
CA GLY A 105 -20.61 -3.63 -6.40
C GLY A 105 -19.67 -2.42 -6.38
N GLN A 106 -18.77 -2.29 -5.40
CA GLN A 106 -17.76 -1.23 -5.40
C GLN A 106 -16.46 -1.68 -6.06
N ALA A 107 -16.08 -1.00 -7.14
CA ALA A 107 -14.78 -1.20 -7.78
C ALA A 107 -13.64 -0.93 -6.79
N PRO A 108 -12.55 -1.72 -6.84
CA PRO A 108 -11.47 -1.60 -5.87
C PRO A 108 -10.83 -0.20 -5.95
N ARG A 109 -10.67 0.42 -4.77
CA ARG A 109 -10.01 1.72 -4.58
C ARG A 109 -8.50 1.61 -4.31
N VAL A 110 -8.02 0.40 -4.07
CA VAL A 110 -6.60 0.11 -3.84
C VAL A 110 -6.18 -1.12 -4.64
N ALA A 111 -5.04 -1.06 -5.32
CA ALA A 111 -4.45 -2.18 -6.04
C ALA A 111 -3.02 -2.45 -5.59
N ALA A 112 -2.60 -3.71 -5.62
CA ALA A 112 -1.23 -4.10 -5.35
C ALA A 112 -0.39 -4.07 -6.65
N ALA A 113 0.83 -3.54 -6.54
CA ALA A 113 1.79 -3.47 -7.62
C ALA A 113 3.20 -3.71 -7.10
N LEU A 114 4.12 -4.07 -8.00
CA LEU A 114 5.55 -4.06 -7.72
C LEU A 114 6.19 -2.87 -8.43
N GLU A 115 7.03 -2.11 -7.73
CA GLU A 115 7.92 -1.17 -8.40
C GLU A 115 8.94 -1.98 -9.21
N THR A 116 9.03 -1.67 -10.50
CA THR A 116 9.72 -2.52 -11.49
C THR A 116 11.23 -2.64 -11.29
N ARG A 117 11.90 -1.63 -10.71
CA ARG A 117 13.36 -1.66 -10.52
C ARG A 117 13.75 -2.38 -9.23
N SER A 118 13.05 -2.09 -8.14
CA SER A 118 13.33 -2.58 -6.79
C SER A 118 12.60 -3.87 -6.45
N GLY A 119 11.54 -4.22 -7.17
CA GLY A 119 10.64 -5.31 -6.81
C GLY A 119 9.81 -5.02 -5.55
N GLN A 120 9.84 -3.77 -5.05
CA GLN A 120 9.15 -3.42 -3.82
C GLN A 120 7.64 -3.47 -4.01
N LEU A 121 6.93 -4.11 -3.08
CA LEU A 121 5.47 -4.03 -3.01
C LEU A 121 5.02 -2.59 -2.71
N ILE A 122 4.17 -2.07 -3.59
CA ILE A 122 3.53 -0.76 -3.51
C ILE A 122 2.01 -0.94 -3.62
N LEU A 123 1.26 -0.04 -2.97
CA LEU A 123 -0.18 0.06 -3.13
C LEU A 123 -0.52 1.32 -3.93
N LEU A 124 -1.36 1.17 -4.95
CA LEU A 124 -1.85 2.26 -5.78
C LEU A 124 -3.30 2.59 -5.43
N GLY A 125 -3.61 3.88 -5.35
CA GLY A 125 -4.95 4.40 -5.04
C GLY A 125 -5.80 4.68 -6.29
N SER A 126 -7.03 5.12 -6.06
CA SER A 126 -7.99 5.51 -7.11
C SER A 126 -7.88 6.99 -7.50
N SER A 127 -6.74 7.63 -7.25
CA SER A 127 -6.50 9.03 -7.60
C SER A 127 -5.23 9.16 -8.45
N ILE A 128 -5.10 10.29 -9.15
CA ILE A 128 -3.87 10.71 -9.80
C ILE A 128 -3.40 12.04 -9.23
N LYS A 129 -2.10 12.20 -9.09
CA LYS A 129 -1.46 13.47 -8.73
C LYS A 129 -0.93 14.15 -9.98
N LEU A 130 -1.25 15.43 -10.11
CA LEU A 130 -0.77 16.35 -11.12
C LEU A 130 0.30 17.25 -10.50
N PHE A 131 1.38 17.50 -11.22
CA PHE A 131 2.48 18.38 -10.81
C PHE A 131 2.70 19.48 -11.84
N ASN A 132 3.23 20.61 -11.38
CA ASN A 132 3.43 21.83 -12.18
C ASN A 132 2.16 22.21 -12.94
N THR A 133 1.06 22.31 -12.20
CA THR A 133 -0.26 22.66 -12.73
C THR A 133 -0.90 23.77 -11.90
N THR A 134 -2.06 24.26 -12.34
CA THR A 134 -2.85 25.25 -11.61
C THR A 134 -4.22 24.67 -11.25
N PRO A 135 -4.90 25.21 -10.22
CA PRO A 135 -6.26 24.77 -9.86
C PRO A 135 -7.25 24.85 -11.03
N ALA A 136 -7.15 25.86 -11.89
CA ALA A 136 -8.02 26.00 -13.06
C ALA A 136 -7.81 24.86 -14.08
N ILE A 137 -6.55 24.51 -14.37
CA ILE A 137 -6.23 23.41 -15.29
C ILE A 137 -6.66 22.07 -14.69
N ALA A 138 -6.36 21.85 -13.41
CA ALA A 138 -6.74 20.63 -12.71
C ALA A 138 -8.27 20.44 -12.68
N GLY A 139 -9.04 21.51 -12.43
CA GLY A 139 -10.50 21.48 -12.46
C GLY A 139 -11.06 21.16 -13.85
N ALA A 140 -10.49 21.76 -14.90
CA ALA A 140 -10.88 21.45 -16.28
C ALA A 140 -10.58 19.99 -16.65
N LEU A 141 -9.41 19.47 -16.24
CA LEU A 141 -9.06 18.06 -16.46
C LEU A 141 -9.97 17.11 -15.69
N ALA A 142 -10.27 17.39 -14.42
CA ALA A 142 -11.19 16.59 -13.62
C ALA A 142 -12.58 16.50 -14.27
N THR A 143 -13.11 17.64 -14.72
CA THR A 143 -14.40 17.70 -15.44
C THR A 143 -14.35 16.87 -16.73
N ARG A 144 -13.29 17.02 -17.52
CA ARG A 144 -13.11 16.30 -18.80
C ARG A 144 -13.03 14.78 -18.63
N THR A 145 -12.43 14.31 -17.55
CA THR A 145 -12.22 12.87 -17.29
C THR A 145 -13.29 12.24 -16.40
N GLY A 146 -14.31 13.00 -16.00
CA GLY A 146 -15.32 12.53 -15.04
C GLY A 146 -14.74 12.23 -13.65
N GLY A 147 -13.61 12.85 -13.30
CA GLY A 147 -12.98 12.76 -11.99
C GLY A 147 -13.45 13.87 -11.04
N THR A 148 -13.13 13.70 -9.76
CA THR A 148 -13.40 14.70 -8.71
C THR A 148 -12.10 15.35 -8.29
N LEU A 149 -12.05 16.69 -8.26
CA LEU A 149 -10.89 17.40 -7.72
C LEU A 149 -10.84 17.23 -6.20
N VAL A 150 -9.85 16.49 -5.69
CA VAL A 150 -9.68 16.22 -4.24
C VAL A 150 -8.82 17.29 -3.59
N TYR A 151 -7.83 17.78 -4.32
CA TYR A 151 -6.89 18.80 -3.88
C TYR A 151 -6.40 19.60 -5.08
N ALA A 152 -6.18 20.89 -4.91
CA ALA A 152 -5.43 21.70 -5.85
C ALA A 152 -4.84 22.92 -5.14
N SER A 153 -3.57 23.20 -5.40
CA SER A 153 -2.88 24.35 -4.83
C SER A 153 -2.01 25.01 -5.89
N ALA A 154 -2.15 26.33 -5.98
CA ALA A 154 -1.28 27.16 -6.80
C ALA A 154 0.08 27.40 -6.12
N ILE A 155 0.19 27.16 -4.81
CA ILE A 155 1.40 27.42 -4.02
C ILE A 155 2.47 26.34 -4.28
N ASP A 156 2.07 25.06 -4.25
CA ASP A 156 2.97 23.93 -4.51
C ASP A 156 2.85 23.39 -5.95
N GLY A 157 2.03 24.04 -6.79
CA GLY A 157 1.77 23.66 -8.17
C GLY A 157 1.23 22.24 -8.34
N SER A 158 0.55 21.70 -7.31
CA SER A 158 0.11 20.32 -7.28
C SER A 158 -1.41 20.21 -7.20
N ALA A 159 -1.96 19.17 -7.80
CA ALA A 159 -3.37 18.83 -7.67
C ALA A 159 -3.57 17.31 -7.62
N MET A 160 -4.73 16.88 -7.15
CA MET A 160 -5.12 15.47 -7.09
C MET A 160 -6.55 15.31 -7.60
N ILE A 161 -6.73 14.39 -8.55
CA ILE A 161 -8.04 14.04 -9.11
C ILE A 161 -8.35 12.60 -8.68
N GLY A 162 -9.45 12.42 -7.98
CA GLY A 162 -9.98 11.12 -7.56
C GLY A 162 -10.94 10.55 -8.60
N TYR A 163 -10.96 9.23 -8.71
CA TYR A 163 -11.84 8.46 -9.59
C TYR A 163 -12.58 7.37 -8.82
N GLY A 164 -13.59 6.78 -9.47
CA GLY A 164 -14.40 5.70 -8.88
C GLY A 164 -13.67 4.37 -8.70
N SER A 165 -12.52 4.16 -9.36
CA SER A 165 -11.73 2.94 -9.27
C SER A 165 -10.24 3.18 -9.57
N VAL A 166 -9.38 2.26 -9.13
CA VAL A 166 -7.95 2.28 -9.52
C VAL A 166 -7.80 2.14 -11.03
N ALA A 167 -8.56 1.25 -11.68
CA ALA A 167 -8.48 1.06 -13.12
C ALA A 167 -8.73 2.37 -13.88
N THR A 168 -9.80 3.08 -13.54
CA THR A 168 -10.13 4.39 -14.12
C THR A 168 -9.03 5.42 -13.85
N ALA A 169 -8.45 5.44 -12.65
CA ALA A 169 -7.34 6.34 -12.33
C ALA A 169 -6.08 6.02 -13.17
N LEU A 170 -5.74 4.75 -13.35
CA LEU A 170 -4.57 4.33 -14.13
C LEU A 170 -4.74 4.59 -15.63
N ASP A 171 -5.95 4.40 -16.16
CA ASP A 171 -6.25 4.73 -17.56
C ASP A 171 -6.14 6.24 -17.80
N ASN A 172 -6.73 7.06 -16.93
CA ASN A 172 -6.59 8.51 -17.00
C ASN A 172 -5.15 8.97 -16.75
N CYS A 173 -4.40 8.28 -15.90
CA CYS A 173 -2.97 8.55 -15.71
C CYS A 173 -2.19 8.41 -17.02
N LYS A 174 -2.55 7.45 -17.89
CA LYS A 174 -1.95 7.29 -19.22
C LYS A 174 -2.48 8.33 -20.21
N GLN A 175 -3.79 8.49 -20.29
CA GLN A 175 -4.45 9.39 -21.26
C GLN A 175 -4.06 10.85 -21.06
N LEU A 176 -3.80 11.27 -19.83
CA LEU A 176 -3.46 12.66 -19.52
C LEU A 176 -1.96 12.98 -19.66
N GLN A 177 -1.09 11.99 -19.91
CA GLN A 177 0.34 12.27 -20.09
C GLN A 177 0.56 13.29 -21.20
N GLY A 178 1.41 14.29 -20.93
CA GLY A 178 1.67 15.39 -21.87
C GLY A 178 0.53 16.40 -22.03
N SER A 179 -0.50 16.38 -21.16
CA SER A 179 -1.54 17.41 -21.17
C SER A 179 -0.93 18.81 -20.96
N LYS A 180 -1.37 19.77 -21.78
CA LYS A 180 -0.89 21.16 -21.72
C LYS A 180 -1.10 21.74 -20.32
N GLY A 181 -0.05 22.32 -19.76
CA GLY A 181 -0.07 22.96 -18.43
C GLY A 181 -0.11 21.96 -17.26
N VAL A 182 0.37 20.73 -17.51
CA VAL A 182 0.72 19.76 -16.48
C VAL A 182 2.13 19.26 -16.78
N GLY A 183 3.04 19.37 -15.81
CA GLY A 183 4.42 18.92 -15.99
C GLY A 183 4.59 17.41 -15.83
N ALA A 184 3.91 16.81 -14.85
CA ALA A 184 3.94 15.37 -14.64
C ALA A 184 2.62 14.87 -14.05
N ILE A 185 2.29 13.60 -14.35
CA ILE A 185 1.11 12.92 -13.83
C ILE A 185 1.55 11.56 -13.30
N MET A 186 1.14 11.26 -12.08
CA MET A 186 1.48 10.02 -11.40
C MET A 186 0.23 9.40 -10.76
N PRO A 187 0.12 8.06 -10.70
CA PRO A 187 -0.90 7.44 -9.88
C PRO A 187 -0.64 7.74 -8.40
N GLU A 188 -1.71 7.79 -7.60
CA GLU A 188 -1.60 7.84 -6.16
C GLU A 188 -0.85 6.61 -5.64
N VAL A 189 0.25 6.84 -4.94
CA VAL A 189 0.96 5.80 -4.19
C VAL A 189 0.55 5.95 -2.73
N ILE A 190 -0.02 4.90 -2.17
CA ILE A 190 -0.42 4.89 -0.76
C ILE A 190 0.87 4.79 0.07
N PRO A 191 1.17 5.80 0.90
CA PRO A 191 2.38 5.78 1.70
C PRO A 191 2.31 4.68 2.76
N ARG A 192 3.48 4.19 3.16
CA ARG A 192 3.59 3.43 4.41
C ARG A 192 3.36 4.40 5.57
N ALA A 193 2.63 3.99 6.60
CA ALA A 193 2.61 4.76 7.84
C ALA A 193 4.04 4.97 8.34
N ALA A 194 4.36 6.21 8.71
CA ALA A 194 5.62 6.51 9.37
C ALA A 194 5.64 5.75 10.70
N ARG A 195 6.71 4.98 10.97
CA ARG A 195 6.93 4.46 12.32
C ARG A 195 7.33 5.63 13.21
N PRO A 196 6.69 5.83 14.38
CA PRO A 196 7.26 6.70 15.39
C PRO A 196 8.63 6.12 15.80
N LEU A 197 9.62 7.02 15.89
CA LEU A 197 10.99 6.71 16.33
C LEU A 197 11.02 6.44 17.83
#